data_AF-A0A450TRL7-F1
#
_entry.id   AF-A0A450TRL7-F1
#
_cell.length_a   1.000
_cell.length_b   1.000
_cell.length_c   1.000
_cell.angle_alpha   90.00
_cell.angle_beta   90.00
_cell.angle_gamma   90.00
#
_symmetry.space_group_name_H-M   'P 1'
#
loop_
_entity.id
_entity.type
_entity.pdbx_description
1 polymer ?
#
loop_
_entity_poly.entity_id
_entity_poly.type
_entity_poly.pdbx_seq_one_letter_code
_entity_poly.pdbx_strand_id
1 'polypeptide(L)' 'MPLYLCSEDRIKGLIRLLSIGLRILCLFEFSVRKALNDGGEKLAGIYKGNPKCATAKPTAEMMLKSFKLDYFDRG' A
#
# COMPACT_ATOMS: atom_id res chain seq x y z
N MET A 1 -35.44 6.72 24.63
CA MET A 1 -34.02 7.02 24.32
C MET A 1 -33.52 6.06 23.25
N PRO A 2 -33.27 6.49 22.00
CA PRO A 2 -32.60 5.64 21.03
C PRO A 2 -31.30 6.30 20.54
N LEU A 3 -30.19 5.99 21.21
CA LEU A 3 -28.83 6.46 20.86
C LEU A 3 -27.93 5.29 20.41
N TYR A 4 -28.53 4.15 20.02
CA TYR A 4 -27.82 2.92 19.64
C TYR A 4 -27.89 2.59 18.14
N LEU A 5 -28.87 3.13 17.40
CA LEU A 5 -29.03 2.84 15.97
C LEU A 5 -27.90 3.45 15.11
N CYS A 6 -27.38 4.62 15.50
CA CYS A 6 -26.32 5.31 14.75
C CYS A 6 -24.95 4.61 14.84
N SER A 7 -24.72 3.77 15.87
CA SER A 7 -23.44 3.08 16.05
C SER A 7 -23.29 1.88 15.11
N GLU A 8 -24.35 1.11 14.88
CA GLU A 8 -24.36 -0.03 13.95
C GLU A 8 -24.06 0.42 12.51
N ASP A 9 -24.68 1.54 12.07
CA ASP A 9 -24.44 2.11 10.74
C ASP A 9 -23.02 2.67 10.60
N ARG A 10 -22.47 3.29 11.67
CA ARG A 10 -21.06 3.75 11.68
C ARG A 10 -20.08 2.59 11.60
N ILE A 11 -20.31 1.50 12.32
CA ILE A 11 -19.44 0.31 12.29
C ILE A 11 -19.49 -0.32 10.89
N LYS A 12 -20.68 -0.49 10.29
CA LYS A 12 -20.82 -0.97 8.90
C LYS A 12 -20.12 -0.05 7.91
N GLY A 13 -20.26 1.26 8.07
CA GLY A 13 -19.56 2.25 7.26
C GLY A 13 -18.04 2.12 7.36
N LEU A 14 -17.51 1.96 8.59
CA LEU A 14 -16.08 1.80 8.84
C LEU A 14 -15.52 0.51 8.23
N ILE A 15 -16.21 -0.62 8.41
CA ILE A 15 -15.81 -1.90 7.81
C ILE A 15 -15.82 -1.80 6.28
N ARG A 16 -16.83 -1.15 5.70
CA ARG A 16 -16.90 -0.94 4.25
C ARG A 16 -15.76 -0.06 3.75
N LEU A 17 -15.44 1.02 4.46
CA LEU A 17 -14.32 1.90 4.14
C LEU A 17 -12.98 1.14 4.22
N LEU A 18 -12.75 0.39 5.31
CA LEU A 18 -11.56 -0.42 5.49
C LEU A 18 -11.43 -1.48 4.40
N SER A 19 -12.53 -2.14 4.05
CA SER A 19 -12.56 -3.15 2.97
C SER A 19 -12.25 -2.55 1.61
N ILE A 20 -12.74 -1.34 1.33
CA ILE A 20 -12.42 -0.60 0.10
C ILE A 20 -10.94 -0.22 0.09
N GLY A 21 -10.42 0.31 1.19
CA GLY A 21 -9.00 0.66 1.33
C GLY A 21 -8.08 -0.54 1.11
N LEU A 22 -8.40 -1.68 1.72
CA LEU A 22 -7.64 -2.93 1.56
C LEU A 22 -7.71 -3.45 0.12
N ARG A 23 -8.88 -3.40 -0.53
CA ARG A 23 -9.02 -3.79 -1.94
C ARG A 23 -8.19 -2.91 -2.86
N ILE A 24 -8.20 -1.60 -2.64
CA ILE A 24 -7.36 -0.66 -3.39
C ILE A 24 -5.88 -0.98 -3.15
N LEU A 25 -5.47 -1.25 -1.91
CA LEU A 25 -4.10 -1.61 -1.57
C LEU A 25 -3.65 -2.89 -2.29
N CYS A 26 -4.46 -3.95 -2.22
CA CYS A 26 -4.16 -5.21 -2.90
C CYS A 26 -4.17 -5.06 -4.43
N LEU A 27 -5.11 -4.30 -4.99
CA LEU A 27 -5.13 -4.00 -6.43
C LEU A 27 -3.92 -3.19 -6.86
N PHE A 28 -3.47 -2.24 -6.04
CA PHE A 28 -2.27 -1.46 -6.30
C PHE A 28 -1.02 -2.34 -6.27
N GLU A 29 -0.85 -3.15 -5.22
CA GLU A 29 0.26 -4.12 -5.13
C GLU A 29 0.27 -5.08 -6.33
N PHE A 30 -0.90 -5.59 -6.72
CA PHE A 30 -1.04 -6.48 -7.86
C PHE A 30 -0.75 -5.77 -9.18
N SER A 31 -1.23 -4.54 -9.36
CA SER A 31 -1.01 -3.75 -10.58
C SER A 31 0.46 -3.40 -10.77
N VAL A 32 1.15 -3.00 -9.70
CA VAL A 32 2.60 -2.73 -9.77
C VAL A 32 3.38 -4.01 -10.03
N ARG A 33 3.01 -5.12 -9.38
CA ARG A 33 3.63 -6.43 -9.66
C ARG A 33 3.40 -6.87 -11.09
N LYS A 34 2.21 -6.65 -11.63
CA LYS A 34 1.87 -6.96 -13.02
C LYS A 34 2.67 -6.08 -13.99
N ALA A 35 2.72 -4.78 -13.76
CA ALA A 35 3.50 -3.84 -14.58
C ALA A 35 5.00 -4.18 -14.58
N LEU A 36 5.56 -4.52 -13.42
CA LEU A 36 6.95 -5.00 -13.29
C LEU A 36 7.17 -6.31 -14.05
N ASN A 37 6.22 -7.24 -13.96
CA ASN A 37 6.31 -8.52 -14.66
C ASN A 37 6.16 -8.36 -16.19
N ASP A 38 5.26 -7.50 -16.66
CA ASP A 38 5.06 -7.20 -18.08
C ASP A 38 6.27 -6.45 -18.67
N GLY A 39 6.92 -5.57 -17.88
CA GLY A 39 8.16 -4.90 -18.27
C GLY A 39 9.43 -5.74 -18.09
N GLY A 40 9.36 -6.89 -17.41
CA GLY A 40 10.54 -7.67 -17.00
C GLY A 40 11.45 -6.92 -16.02
N GLU A 41 10.97 -5.82 -15.46
CA GLU A 41 11.71 -4.93 -14.58
C GLU A 41 11.47 -5.33 -13.11
N LYS A 42 12.48 -5.11 -12.27
CA LYS A 42 12.38 -5.33 -10.83
C LYS A 42 12.45 -3.97 -10.16
N LEU A 43 11.62 -3.73 -9.15
CA LEU A 43 11.67 -2.47 -8.42
C LEU A 43 12.96 -2.47 -7.59
N ALA A 44 13.98 -1.75 -8.07
CA ALA A 44 15.25 -1.53 -7.41
C ALA A 44 15.17 -0.27 -6.53
N GLY A 45 16.03 -0.15 -5.52
CA GLY A 45 16.10 1.05 -4.68
C GLY A 45 15.10 1.13 -3.52
N ILE A 46 14.25 0.12 -3.31
CA ILE A 46 13.35 0.07 -2.13
C ILE A 46 14.13 0.05 -0.80
N TYR A 47 15.34 -0.49 -0.80
CA TYR A 47 16.21 -0.56 0.38
C TYR A 47 17.36 0.45 0.28
N LYS A 48 17.30 1.55 1.06
CA LYS A 48 18.41 2.53 1.17
C LYS A 48 19.76 1.88 1.52
N GLY A 49 19.76 0.81 2.33
CA GLY A 49 20.98 0.11 2.75
C GLY A 49 21.55 -0.89 1.73
N ASN A 50 20.77 -1.31 0.72
CA ASN A 50 21.26 -2.17 -0.35
C ASN A 50 20.54 -1.84 -1.68
N PRO A 51 20.96 -0.78 -2.40
CA PRO A 51 20.31 -0.32 -3.63
C PRO A 51 20.27 -1.38 -4.75
N LYS A 52 21.07 -2.45 -4.64
CA LYS A 52 21.08 -3.60 -5.55
C LYS A 52 19.96 -4.61 -5.30
N CYS A 53 19.27 -4.55 -4.15
CA CYS A 53 18.13 -5.43 -3.86
C CYS A 53 16.91 -4.99 -4.66
N ALA A 54 16.69 -5.63 -5.80
CA ALA A 54 15.49 -5.48 -6.60
C ALA A 54 14.50 -6.61 -6.31
N THR A 55 13.23 -6.28 -6.03
CA THR A 55 12.19 -7.28 -5.78
C THR A 55 11.17 -7.31 -6.92
N ALA A 56 10.79 -8.52 -7.33
CA ALA A 56 9.70 -8.75 -8.28
C ALA A 56 8.32 -8.75 -7.58
N LYS A 57 8.30 -8.74 -6.24
CA LYS A 57 7.08 -8.74 -5.42
C LYS A 57 7.12 -7.61 -4.40
N PRO A 58 7.11 -6.34 -4.82
CA PRO A 58 7.06 -5.24 -3.87
C PRO A 58 5.71 -5.27 -3.14
N THR A 59 5.73 -5.09 -1.82
CA THR A 59 4.53 -4.88 -1.01
C THR A 59 4.28 -3.39 -0.83
N ALA A 60 3.05 -3.02 -0.48
CA ALA A 60 2.70 -1.62 -0.27
C ALA A 60 3.53 -0.96 0.84
N GLU A 61 3.80 -1.68 1.94
CA GLU A 61 4.69 -1.18 3.01
C GLU A 61 6.09 -0.87 2.52
N MET A 62 6.64 -1.70 1.64
CA MET A 62 7.97 -1.50 1.04
C MET A 62 8.00 -0.22 0.21
N MET A 63 7.01 -0.02 -0.66
CA MET A 63 6.90 1.19 -1.47
C MET A 63 6.71 2.42 -0.58
N LEU A 64 5.82 2.35 0.41
CA LEU A 64 5.55 3.45 1.32
C LEU A 64 6.79 3.86 2.13
N LYS A 65 7.58 2.87 2.57
CA LYS A 65 8.89 3.12 3.20
C LYS A 65 9.83 3.84 2.25
N SER A 66 9.92 3.43 0.99
CA SER A 66 10.74 4.13 -0.02
C SER A 66 10.33 5.60 -0.15
N PHE A 67 9.03 5.89 -0.29
CA PHE A 67 8.51 7.26 -0.36
C PHE A 67 8.80 8.09 0.91
N LYS A 68 8.66 7.48 2.10
CA LYS A 68 8.90 8.16 3.38
C LYS A 68 10.40 8.46 3.60
N LEU A 69 11.28 7.56 3.16
CA LEU A 69 12.73 7.73 3.19
C LEU A 69 13.22 8.78 2.19
N ASP A 70 12.60 8.88 1.02
CA ASP A 70 12.83 9.96 0.04
C ASP A 70 12.41 11.33 0.60
N TYR A 71 11.28 11.38 1.31
CA TYR A 71 10.79 12.61 1.93
C TYR A 71 11.67 13.08 3.10
N PHE A 72 12.23 12.14 3.88
CA PHE A 72 13.10 12.45 5.01
C PHE A 72 14.54 12.83 4.60
N ASP A 73 15.04 12.34 3.45
CA ASP A 73 16.39 12.68 2.95
C ASP A 73 16.46 14.07 2.31
N ARG A 74 15.30 14.61 1.92
CA ARG A 74 15.17 15.88 1.18
C ARG A 74 14.81 17.06 2.10
N GLY A 75 14.83 16.85 3.42
CA GLY A 75 14.55 17.85 4.47
C GLY A 75 15.78 18.25 5.26
#